data_AF-S2JLC2-F1
#
_entry.id   AF-S2JLC2-F1
#
_cell.length_a   1.000
_cell.length_b   1.000
_cell.length_c   1.000
_cell.angle_alpha   90.00
_cell.angle_beta   90.00
_cell.angle_gamma   90.00
#
_symmetry.space_group_name_H-M   'P 1'
#
loop_
_entity.id
_entity.type
_entity.pdbx_description
1 polymer ?
#
loop_
_entity_poly.entity_id
_entity_poly.type
_entity_poly.pdbx_seq_one_letter_code
_entity_poly.pdbx_strand_id
1 'polypeptide(L)' 'MILRDSNVIVMIFTTIVGENAHSLYTSKPTEWPNRTKSDIVYTASVTSSELPPVLIEVQHTINQSTPYNSCLAPF' A
#
# COMPACT_ATOMS: atom_id res chain seq x y z
N MET A 1 -12.50 -3.33 2.12
CA MET A 1 -11.02 -3.38 2.16
C MET A 1 -10.53 -2.08 2.79
N ILE A 2 -9.70 -2.13 3.85
CA ILE A 2 -9.29 -0.95 4.64
C ILE A 2 -8.55 0.12 3.82
N LEU A 3 -7.76 -0.30 2.83
CA LEU A 3 -7.04 0.62 1.93
C LEU A 3 -7.95 1.36 0.94
N ARG A 4 -9.26 1.06 0.90
CA ARG A 4 -10.27 1.81 0.15
C ARG A 4 -11.12 2.71 1.05
N ASP A 5 -10.89 2.70 2.36
CA ASP A 5 -11.61 3.55 3.29
C ASP A 5 -11.17 5.02 3.12
N SER A 6 -12.13 5.93 2.99
CA SER A 6 -11.85 7.33 2.71
C SER A 6 -11.02 8.01 3.80
N ASN A 7 -11.23 7.66 5.07
CA ASN A 7 -10.47 8.27 6.18
C ASN A 7 -9.02 7.80 6.17
N VAL A 8 -8.81 6.51 5.88
CA VAL A 8 -7.47 5.91 5.75
C VAL A 8 -6.72 6.55 4.58
N ILE A 9 -7.38 6.73 3.43
CA ILE A 9 -6.79 7.37 2.25
C ILE A 9 -6.40 8.81 2.56
N VAL A 10 -7.32 9.61 3.12
CA VAL A 10 -7.05 11.01 3.48
C VAL A 10 -5.86 11.10 4.41
N MET A 11 -5.83 10.28 5.48
CA MET A 11 -4.72 10.23 6.42
C MET A 11 -3.38 9.98 5.71
N ILE A 12 -3.32 8.94 4.88
CA ILE A 12 -2.08 8.56 4.18
C ILE A 12 -1.59 9.69 3.26
N PHE A 13 -2.45 10.23 2.39
CA PHE A 13 -2.04 11.26 1.44
C PHE A 13 -1.67 12.58 2.10
N THR A 14 -2.40 12.97 3.15
CA THR A 14 -2.06 14.16 3.93
C THR A 14 -0.71 14.00 4.61
N THR A 15 -0.37 12.81 5.12
CA THR A 15 0.92 12.55 5.77
C THR A 15 2.10 12.50 4.79
N ILE A 16 1.95 11.85 3.64
CA ILE A 16 3.09 11.57 2.76
C ILE A 16 3.31 12.62 1.66
N VAL A 17 2.25 13.27 1.17
CA VAL A 17 2.31 14.27 0.09
C VAL A 17 2.06 15.68 0.62
N GLY A 18 1.06 15.83 1.49
CA GLY A 18 0.68 17.11 2.10
C GLY A 18 -0.82 17.38 2.04
N GLU A 19 -1.23 18.52 2.60
CA GLU A 19 -2.63 18.92 2.63
C GLU A 19 -3.24 19.02 1.22
N ASN A 20 -4.52 18.66 1.09
CA ASN A 20 -5.27 18.66 -0.19
C ASN A 20 -4.79 17.67 -1.27
N ALA A 21 -3.78 16.83 -1.00
CA ALA A 21 -3.30 15.86 -1.99
C ALA A 21 -4.31 14.73 -2.28
N HIS A 22 -5.12 14.33 -1.30
CA HIS A 22 -6.01 13.16 -1.43
C HIS A 22 -6.98 13.24 -2.62
N SER A 23 -7.50 14.44 -2.94
CA SER A 23 -8.42 14.65 -4.06
C SER A 23 -7.74 14.58 -5.43
N LEU A 24 -6.40 14.60 -5.46
CA LEU A 24 -5.62 14.53 -6.67
C LEU A 24 -5.28 13.09 -7.05
N TYR A 25 -5.44 12.11 -6.15
CA TYR A 25 -5.07 10.72 -6.39
C TYR A 25 -6.28 9.83 -6.66
N THR A 26 -6.09 8.87 -7.56
CA THR A 26 -7.07 7.83 -7.87
C THR A 26 -6.42 6.46 -7.73
N SER A 27 -7.14 5.53 -7.11
CA SER A 27 -6.71 4.14 -7.01
C SER A 27 -6.70 3.48 -8.39
N LYS A 28 -5.68 2.67 -8.66
CA LYS A 28 -5.60 1.82 -9.85
C LYS A 28 -5.80 0.37 -9.46
N PRO A 29 -6.61 -0.38 -10.23
CA PRO A 29 -6.77 -1.80 -10.01
C PRO A 29 -5.43 -2.46 -10.22
N THR A 30 -4.99 -3.15 -9.17
CA THR A 30 -3.76 -3.95 -9.17
C THR A 30 -4.08 -5.38 -8.73
N GLU A 31 -5.38 -5.72 -8.72
CA GLU A 31 -5.91 -7.04 -8.38
C GLU A 31 -5.32 -8.10 -9.32
N TRP A 32 -4.84 -9.17 -8.71
CA TRP A 32 -4.51 -10.39 -9.42
C TRP A 32 -5.83 -11.09 -9.79
N PRO A 33 -5.89 -11.92 -10.85
CA PRO A 33 -7.14 -12.55 -11.31
C PRO A 33 -7.91 -13.34 -10.22
N ASN A 34 -7.24 -13.75 -9.16
CA ASN A 34 -7.77 -14.52 -8.03
C ASN A 34 -8.29 -13.66 -6.85
N ARG A 35 -8.30 -12.31 -6.98
CA ARG A 35 -8.78 -11.36 -5.96
C ARG A 35 -8.06 -11.41 -4.59
N THR A 36 -6.93 -12.11 -4.49
CA THR A 36 -6.10 -12.08 -3.27
C THR A 36 -5.10 -10.94 -3.39
N LYS A 37 -5.20 -9.91 -2.53
CA LYS A 37 -4.27 -8.78 -2.56
C LYS A 37 -4.24 -7.95 -1.28
N SER A 38 -3.06 -7.52 -0.89
CA SER A 38 -2.77 -6.66 0.26
C SER A 38 -2.39 -5.21 -0.10
N ASP A 39 -2.15 -4.90 -1.37
CA ASP A 39 -1.67 -3.58 -1.81
C ASP A 39 -2.67 -2.80 -2.71
N ILE A 40 -2.45 -1.49 -2.87
CA ILE A 40 -3.12 -0.62 -3.83
C ILE A 40 -2.11 0.40 -4.36
N VAL A 41 -2.10 0.60 -5.69
CA VAL A 41 -1.39 1.71 -6.32
C VAL A 41 -2.35 2.88 -6.50
N TYR A 42 -1.89 4.06 -6.13
CA TYR A 42 -2.54 5.32 -6.39
C TYR A 42 -1.70 6.16 -7.34
N THR A 43 -2.35 6.73 -8.35
CA THR A 43 -1.70 7.63 -9.31
C THR A 43 -2.38 8.99 -9.26
N ALA A 44 -1.61 10.05 -9.43
CA ALA A 44 -2.18 11.38 -9.59
C ALA A 44 -3.08 11.44 -10.83
N SER A 45 -4.15 12.22 -10.73
CA SER A 45 -5.12 12.47 -11.80
C SER A 45 -4.58 13.42 -12.86
N VAL A 46 -3.49 14.12 -12.52
CA VAL A 46 -2.75 15.03 -13.40
C VAL A 46 -1.30 14.59 -13.46
N THR A 47 -0.69 14.75 -14.63
CA THR A 47 0.74 14.46 -14.81
C THR A 47 1.55 15.57 -14.14
N SER A 48 2.24 15.26 -13.05
CA SER A 48 3.09 16.19 -12.32
C SER A 48 4.31 15.47 -11.75
N SER A 49 5.48 16.13 -11.80
CA SER A 49 6.69 15.66 -11.13
C SER A 49 6.62 15.79 -9.60
N GLU A 50 5.71 16.63 -9.10
CA GLU A 50 5.51 16.87 -7.67
C GLU A 50 4.54 15.86 -7.03
N LEU A 51 3.83 15.07 -7.85
CA LEU A 51 2.84 14.10 -7.41
C LEU A 51 3.23 12.68 -7.86
N PRO A 52 4.25 12.07 -7.23
CA PRO A 52 4.71 10.74 -7.61
C PRO A 52 3.62 9.68 -7.35
N PRO A 53 3.63 8.56 -8.10
CA PRO A 53 2.79 7.40 -7.78
C PRO A 53 3.06 6.89 -6.37
N VAL A 54 2.01 6.45 -5.67
CA VAL A 54 2.09 5.92 -4.31
C VAL A 54 1.62 4.47 -4.30
N LEU A 55 2.46 3.56 -3.81
CA LEU A 55 2.11 2.17 -3.55
C LEU A 55 1.90 1.99 -2.04
N ILE A 56 0.73 1.49 -1.65
CA ILE A 56 0.38 1.21 -0.26
C ILE A 56 0.18 -0.29 -0.11
N GLU A 57 0.91 -0.94 0.80
CA GLU A 57 0.79 -2.36 1.10
C GLU A 57 0.50 -2.58 2.59
N VAL A 58 -0.51 -3.39 2.90
CA VAL A 58 -0.76 -3.87 4.27
C VAL A 58 -0.12 -5.23 4.44
N GLN A 59 1.07 -5.26 5.04
CA GLN A 59 1.72 -6.51 5.41
C GLN A 59 1.28 -6.93 6.81
N HIS A 60 0.67 -8.11 6.92
CA HIS A 60 0.40 -8.72 8.22
C HIS A 60 1.55 -9.66 8.59
N THR A 61 2.53 -9.14 9.32
CA THR A 61 3.64 -9.95 9.84
C THR A 61 3.24 -10.54 11.19
N ILE A 62 2.88 -11.82 11.22
CA ILE A 62 2.86 -12.57 12.48
C ILE A 62 4.33 -12.83 12.81
N ASN A 63 4.88 -12.10 13.77
CA ASN A 63 6.13 -12.52 14.41
C ASN A 63 5.83 -13.81 15.17
N GLN A 64 5.82 -14.96 14.47
CA GLN A 64 6.14 -16.20 15.14
C GLN A 64 7.59 -16.05 15.57
N SER A 65 7.80 -15.86 16.87
CA SER A 65 9.09 -16.15 17.46
C SER A 65 9.37 -17.63 17.19
N THR A 66 9.95 -17.93 16.04
CA THR A 66 10.45 -19.27 15.74
C THR A 66 11.54 -19.55 16.77
N PRO A 67 11.44 -20.64 17.55
CA PRO A 67 12.51 -21.01 18.46
C PRO A 67 13.72 -21.44 17.63
N TYR A 68 14.64 -20.51 17.37
CA TYR A 68 16.06 -20.60 16.99
C TYR A 68 16.63 -21.76 16.12
N ASN A 69 15.89 -22.76 15.66
CA ASN A 69 16.46 -24.04 15.23
C ASN A 69 15.98 -24.56 13.86
N SER A 70 15.27 -23.80 13.03
CA SER A 70 14.80 -24.32 11.72
C SER A 70 15.57 -23.82 10.49
N CYS A 71 16.66 -23.06 10.65
CA CYS A 71 17.54 -22.72 9.53
C CYS A 71 18.65 -23.77 9.37
N LEU A 72 18.29 -24.97 8.89
CA LEU A 72 19.20 -25.87 8.19
C LEU A 72 18.42 -26.54 7.04
N ALA A 73 18.53 -25.96 5.85
CA ALA A 73 18.44 -26.74 4.61
C ALA A 73 19.69 -26.38 3.79
N PRO A 74 20.60 -27.33 3.50
CA PRO A 74 21.82 -27.07 2.77
C PRO A 74 21.51 -26.85 1.28
N PHE A 75 22.35 -26.04 0.63
CA PHE A 75 22.50 -26.01 -0.82
C PHE A 75 23.03 -27.34 -1.35
#